data_AF-A0A9W9YZ02-F1
#
_entry.id   AF-A0A9W9YZ02-F1
#
_cell.length_a   1.000
_cell.length_b   1.000
_cell.length_c   1.000
_cell.angle_alpha   90.00
_cell.angle_beta   90.00
_cell.angle_gamma   90.00
#
_symmetry.space_group_name_H-M   'P 1'
#
loop_
_entity.id
_entity.type
_entity.pdbx_description
1 polymer ?
#
loop_
_entity_poly.entity_id
_entity_poly.type
_entity_poly.pdbx_seq_one_letter_code
_entity_poly.pdbx_strand_id
1 'polypeptide(L)'
;MILAENPGRSNVDPLWIGPQHRDKEPSSSLIMTSSTALLFCAALLCFLVCSCVGTTPPAVARKPCEYNEIKRCNQQFKQVFLDAKNPGGRNIPIAWKRVYCRALQTFMNCLEQSLASCVGGDWLQNYSFVVLEHGVMDKKCGVCPRHDYSNLERVMHATNKSDYVGFDVCPSCAKGVHRRCVRRFLHKMAADSNICHDVQEFISCYKEEGNPKRSCATTKIIRNFSTLCTKLGEKMLQEDKTHPGLMC
;
A
#
# COMPACT_ATOMS: atom_id res chain seq x y z
N MET A 1 50.50 -21.15 -21.59
CA MET A 1 51.27 -21.06 -20.33
C MET A 1 50.27 -20.79 -19.22
N ILE A 2 49.69 -21.83 -18.62
CA ILE A 2 50.21 -22.63 -17.49
C ILE A 2 50.14 -21.87 -16.15
N LEU A 3 49.13 -22.27 -15.36
CA LEU A 3 49.09 -22.57 -13.91
C LEU A 3 49.80 -21.64 -12.90
N ALA A 4 49.13 -21.27 -11.81
CA ALA A 4 49.16 -22.08 -10.57
C ALA A 4 48.56 -21.33 -9.36
N GLU A 5 47.85 -22.10 -8.53
CA GLU A 5 47.45 -21.84 -7.13
C GLU A 5 48.66 -21.74 -6.19
N ASN A 6 48.50 -21.13 -4.99
CA ASN A 6 48.51 -21.81 -3.67
C ASN A 6 48.62 -20.85 -2.44
N PRO A 7 48.44 -21.32 -1.18
CA PRO A 7 47.74 -20.61 -0.10
C PRO A 7 48.61 -20.43 1.19
N GLY A 8 48.02 -19.91 2.27
CA GLY A 8 48.57 -20.00 3.64
C GLY A 8 47.44 -19.90 4.67
N ARG A 9 47.17 -20.96 5.48
CA ARG A 9 47.68 -21.23 6.85
C ARG A 9 47.41 -20.07 7.83
N SER A 10 46.90 -20.26 9.07
CA SER A 10 47.03 -21.39 10.00
C SER A 10 45.97 -21.32 11.13
N ASN A 11 45.46 -22.50 11.51
CA ASN A 11 45.11 -22.99 12.86
C ASN A 11 45.64 -22.19 14.07
N VAL A 12 44.78 -21.95 15.07
CA VAL A 12 45.00 -22.27 16.50
C VAL A 12 43.65 -22.47 17.23
N ASP A 13 43.38 -23.71 17.65
CA ASP A 13 42.72 -24.09 18.93
C ASP A 13 43.87 -24.65 19.80
N PRO A 14 43.85 -24.70 21.16
CA PRO A 14 42.80 -25.45 21.87
C PRO A 14 42.57 -25.18 23.39
N LEU A 15 41.57 -25.92 23.92
CA LEU A 15 41.63 -26.78 25.12
C LEU A 15 41.19 -26.30 26.54
N TRP A 16 40.01 -26.80 26.96
CA TRP A 16 39.64 -27.49 28.24
C TRP A 16 39.66 -26.68 29.57
N ILE A 17 38.95 -27.00 30.68
CA ILE A 17 38.67 -28.25 31.42
C ILE A 17 37.39 -28.03 32.30
N GLY A 18 36.62 -29.09 32.58
CA GLY A 18 35.47 -29.12 33.51
C GLY A 18 35.82 -29.24 35.02
N PRO A 19 35.15 -30.13 35.79
CA PRO A 19 34.01 -29.82 36.68
C PRO A 19 34.28 -30.11 38.17
N GLN A 20 33.39 -29.71 39.10
CA GLN A 20 32.99 -30.54 40.27
C GLN A 20 31.92 -29.94 41.22
N HIS A 21 31.06 -30.84 41.71
CA HIS A 21 30.15 -30.75 42.86
C HIS A 21 30.87 -30.69 44.22
N ARG A 22 30.32 -29.98 45.23
CA ARG A 22 29.93 -30.57 46.54
C ARG A 22 29.24 -29.59 47.51
N ASP A 23 28.40 -30.16 48.36
CA ASP A 23 27.50 -29.58 49.37
C ASP A 23 28.16 -28.92 50.58
N LYS A 24 27.48 -27.93 51.20
CA LYS A 24 27.14 -27.87 52.65
C LYS A 24 26.44 -26.56 53.05
N GLU A 25 25.27 -26.69 53.70
CA GLU A 25 24.71 -25.76 54.69
C GLU A 25 25.52 -25.82 56.02
N PRO A 26 25.39 -24.88 57.01
CA PRO A 26 24.15 -24.21 57.43
C PRO A 26 24.21 -22.74 57.94
N SER A 27 23.01 -22.17 58.09
CA SER A 27 22.53 -21.21 59.12
C SER A 27 23.31 -19.92 59.43
N SER A 28 22.68 -18.78 59.13
CA SER A 28 22.33 -17.78 60.16
C SER A 28 21.28 -16.79 59.64
N SER A 29 20.15 -16.84 60.33
CA SER A 29 18.95 -16.01 60.23
C SER A 29 19.22 -14.53 60.57
N LEU A 30 18.83 -13.64 59.66
CA LEU A 30 18.46 -12.26 60.01
C LEU A 30 17.01 -12.06 59.58
N ILE A 31 16.16 -12.09 60.60
CA ILE A 31 14.72 -11.83 60.52
C ILE A 31 14.58 -10.35 60.14
N MET A 32 14.25 -10.08 58.88
CA MET A 32 13.74 -8.77 58.48
C MET A 32 12.24 -8.92 58.24
N THR A 33 11.49 -8.24 59.10
CA THR A 33 10.05 -8.36 59.26
C THR A 33 9.30 -7.97 57.96
N SER A 34 8.28 -8.77 57.69
CA SER A 34 7.56 -8.98 56.42
C SER A 34 6.81 -7.78 55.82
N SER A 35 6.83 -6.60 56.45
CA SER A 35 5.85 -5.55 56.10
C SER A 35 6.43 -4.38 55.28
N THR A 36 7.74 -4.16 55.28
CA THR A 36 8.36 -3.02 54.55
C THR A 36 8.84 -3.40 53.14
N ALA A 37 9.33 -4.62 52.93
CA ALA A 37 9.80 -5.08 51.62
C ALA A 37 8.66 -5.19 50.58
N LEU A 38 7.44 -5.55 51.00
CA LEU A 38 6.27 -5.63 50.12
C LEU A 38 5.79 -4.26 49.63
N LEU A 39 5.92 -3.21 50.46
CA LEU A 39 5.52 -1.85 50.08
C LEU A 39 6.49 -1.21 49.07
N PHE A 40 7.80 -1.47 49.21
CA PHE A 40 8.78 -1.00 48.23
C PHE A 40 8.69 -1.75 46.89
N CYS A 41 8.43 -3.07 46.90
CA CYS A 41 8.19 -3.83 45.67
C CYS A 41 6.91 -3.38 44.93
N ALA A 42 5.82 -3.09 45.65
CA ALA A 42 4.59 -2.60 45.03
C ALA A 42 4.74 -1.20 44.43
N ALA A 43 5.46 -0.29 45.10
CA ALA A 43 5.68 1.07 44.60
C ALA A 43 6.55 1.08 43.32
N LEU A 44 7.62 0.29 43.28
CA LEU A 44 8.49 0.17 42.09
C LEU A 44 7.78 -0.46 40.89
N LEU A 45 6.91 -1.46 41.13
CA LEU A 45 6.06 -2.03 40.09
C LEU A 45 5.03 -1.02 39.56
N CYS A 46 4.42 -0.19 40.42
CA CYS A 46 3.51 0.87 39.97
C CYS A 46 4.20 1.94 39.11
N PHE A 47 5.42 2.37 39.45
CA PHE A 47 6.16 3.34 38.64
C PHE A 47 6.66 2.77 37.30
N LEU A 48 7.00 1.48 37.25
CA LEU A 48 7.40 0.81 36.01
C LEU A 48 6.22 0.52 35.06
N VAL A 49 5.03 0.22 35.60
CA VAL A 49 3.83 0.00 34.76
C VAL A 49 3.27 1.33 34.24
N CYS A 50 3.34 2.42 35.01
CA CYS A 50 2.90 3.74 34.55
C CYS A 50 3.82 4.39 33.50
N SER A 51 5.11 4.03 33.48
CA SER A 51 6.07 4.57 32.50
C SER A 51 6.00 3.86 31.13
N CYS A 52 5.31 2.72 31.05
CA CYS A 52 5.11 1.94 29.83
C CYS A 52 3.75 2.18 29.17
N VAL A 53 2.93 3.11 29.68
CA VAL A 53 1.81 3.67 28.91
C VAL A 53 2.40 4.63 27.89
N GLY A 54 3.16 4.07 26.95
CA GLY A 54 3.49 4.73 25.71
C GLY A 54 2.17 5.20 25.13
N THR A 55 2.01 6.52 25.04
CA THR A 55 0.94 7.14 24.29
C THR A 55 0.95 6.52 22.91
N THR A 56 0.10 5.52 22.69
CA THR A 56 -0.27 5.12 21.35
C THR A 56 -0.66 6.43 20.66
N PRO A 57 -0.01 6.80 19.55
CA PRO A 57 -0.44 7.96 18.80
C PRO A 57 -1.95 7.82 18.61
N PRO A 58 -2.77 8.82 18.98
CA PRO A 58 -4.20 8.72 18.80
C PRO A 58 -4.41 8.31 17.36
N ALA A 59 -5.11 7.19 17.15
CA ALA A 59 -5.42 6.70 15.81
C ALA A 59 -5.95 7.90 15.03
N VAL A 60 -5.23 8.32 13.99
CA VAL A 60 -5.52 9.56 13.26
C VAL A 60 -7.00 9.58 12.97
N ALA A 61 -7.73 10.46 13.67
CA ALA A 61 -9.18 10.47 13.64
C ALA A 61 -9.58 10.90 12.24
N ARG A 62 -10.01 9.92 11.42
CA ARG A 62 -10.43 10.16 10.04
C ARG A 62 -11.59 11.14 10.05
N LYS A 63 -11.55 12.14 9.17
CA LYS A 63 -12.65 13.09 9.08
C LYS A 63 -13.85 12.38 8.43
N PRO A 64 -15.07 12.49 8.99
CA PRO A 64 -16.25 11.89 8.39
C PRO A 64 -16.49 12.30 6.93
N CYS A 65 -16.09 13.53 6.55
CA CYS A 65 -16.19 13.99 5.17
C CYS A 65 -15.34 13.17 4.20
N GLU A 66 -14.18 12.65 4.61
CA GLU A 66 -13.30 11.86 3.74
C GLU A 66 -13.99 10.57 3.33
N TYR A 67 -14.62 9.88 4.28
CA TYR A 67 -15.38 8.67 4.03
C TYR A 67 -16.51 8.92 3.02
N ASN A 68 -17.31 9.96 3.26
CA ASN A 68 -18.46 10.28 2.41
C ASN A 68 -18.04 10.64 0.98
N GLU A 69 -16.98 11.43 0.84
CA GLU A 69 -16.47 11.84 -0.47
C GLU A 69 -15.86 10.68 -1.25
N ILE A 70 -15.00 9.87 -0.61
CA ILE A 70 -14.41 8.68 -1.25
C ILE A 70 -15.52 7.70 -1.67
N LYS A 71 -16.49 7.45 -0.80
CA LYS A 71 -17.63 6.57 -1.10
C LYS A 71 -18.44 7.08 -2.30
N ARG A 72 -18.75 8.38 -2.33
CA ARG A 72 -19.46 9.04 -3.44
C ARG A 72 -18.70 8.86 -4.76
N CYS A 73 -17.40 9.12 -4.77
CA CYS A 73 -16.59 9.00 -5.99
C CYS A 73 -16.44 7.55 -6.45
N ASN A 74 -16.29 6.60 -5.51
CA ASN A 74 -16.32 5.18 -5.84
C ASN A 74 -17.65 4.80 -6.48
N GLN A 75 -18.79 5.20 -5.90
CA GLN A 75 -20.11 4.93 -6.48
C GLN A 75 -20.24 5.44 -7.91
N GLN A 76 -19.80 6.67 -8.20
CA GLN A 76 -19.81 7.20 -9.58
C GLN A 76 -18.91 6.38 -10.52
N PHE A 77 -17.72 5.98 -10.06
CA PHE A 77 -16.84 5.08 -10.80
C PHE A 77 -17.52 3.74 -11.09
N LYS A 78 -18.15 3.10 -10.09
CA LYS A 78 -18.86 1.81 -10.27
C LYS A 78 -20.02 1.94 -11.27
N GLN A 79 -20.78 3.03 -11.15
CA GLN A 79 -21.97 3.25 -11.95
C GLN A 79 -21.66 3.24 -13.45
N VAL A 80 -20.49 3.76 -13.86
CA VAL A 80 -20.06 3.72 -15.26
C VAL A 80 -20.00 2.30 -15.84
N PHE A 81 -19.56 1.32 -15.05
CA PHE A 81 -19.51 -0.08 -15.49
C PHE A 81 -20.88 -0.73 -15.45
N LEU A 82 -21.70 -0.44 -14.44
CA LEU A 82 -23.07 -0.96 -14.31
C LEU A 82 -23.96 -0.50 -15.47
N ASP A 83 -23.88 0.79 -15.85
CA ASP A 83 -24.61 1.35 -16.98
C ASP A 83 -24.21 0.70 -18.30
N ALA A 84 -22.92 0.36 -18.45
CA ALA A 84 -22.41 -0.29 -19.65
C ALA A 84 -22.91 -1.74 -19.80
N LYS A 85 -23.16 -2.44 -18.69
CA LYS A 85 -23.73 -3.80 -18.69
C LYS A 85 -25.22 -3.80 -19.01
N ASN A 86 -25.93 -2.71 -18.74
CA ASN A 86 -27.39 -2.59 -18.90
C ASN A 86 -27.78 -1.54 -19.95
N PRO A 87 -27.44 -1.70 -21.24
CA PRO A 87 -27.69 -0.70 -22.29
C PRO A 87 -29.16 -0.56 -22.72
N GLY A 88 -30.13 -0.89 -21.86
CA GLY A 88 -31.56 -0.79 -22.16
C GLY A 88 -32.05 -1.83 -23.17
N GLY A 89 -31.63 -3.10 -23.01
CA GLY A 89 -32.17 -4.24 -23.77
C GLY A 89 -31.58 -4.46 -25.16
N ARG A 90 -30.56 -3.70 -25.58
CA ARG A 90 -29.85 -3.92 -26.85
C ARG A 90 -28.60 -4.77 -26.65
N ASN A 91 -28.45 -5.83 -27.45
CA ASN A 91 -27.27 -6.70 -27.39
C ASN A 91 -26.12 -6.08 -28.21
N ILE A 92 -25.45 -5.06 -27.64
CA ILE A 92 -24.33 -4.34 -28.28
C ILE A 92 -23.01 -4.82 -27.67
N PRO A 93 -21.98 -5.18 -28.47
CA PRO A 93 -20.66 -5.48 -27.97
C PRO A 93 -20.10 -4.34 -27.10
N ILE A 94 -19.79 -4.63 -25.84
CA ILE A 94 -19.28 -3.62 -24.91
C ILE A 94 -17.80 -3.34 -25.23
N ALA A 95 -17.51 -2.11 -25.61
CA ALA A 95 -16.14 -1.62 -25.73
C ALA A 95 -15.53 -1.34 -24.34
N TRP A 96 -15.17 -2.39 -23.60
CA TRP A 96 -14.70 -2.31 -22.20
C TRP A 96 -13.57 -1.31 -21.96
N LYS A 97 -12.62 -1.20 -22.90
CA LYS A 97 -11.56 -0.19 -22.83
C LYS A 97 -12.12 1.25 -22.76
N ARG A 98 -13.17 1.55 -23.53
CA ARG A 98 -13.82 2.87 -23.53
C ARG A 98 -14.55 3.12 -22.21
N VAL A 99 -15.23 2.11 -21.69
CA VAL A 99 -15.90 2.15 -20.38
C VAL A 99 -14.89 2.43 -19.28
N TYR A 100 -13.78 1.71 -19.26
CA TYR A 100 -12.67 1.90 -18.32
C TYR A 100 -12.10 3.32 -18.37
N CYS A 101 -11.78 3.84 -19.56
CA CYS A 101 -11.27 5.21 -19.67
C CYS A 101 -12.28 6.25 -19.17
N ARG A 102 -13.57 6.06 -19.45
CA ARG A 102 -14.65 6.93 -18.95
C ARG A 102 -14.78 6.85 -17.43
N ALA A 103 -14.71 5.65 -16.87
CA ALA A 103 -14.83 5.41 -15.44
C ALA A 103 -13.71 6.12 -14.69
N LEU A 104 -12.45 5.94 -15.13
CA LEU A 104 -11.33 6.59 -14.46
C LEU A 104 -11.37 8.11 -14.57
N GLN A 105 -11.78 8.65 -15.74
CA GLN A 105 -11.98 10.10 -15.87
C GLN A 105 -13.05 10.62 -14.91
N THR A 106 -14.17 9.90 -14.79
CA THR A 106 -15.25 10.22 -13.84
C THR A 106 -14.71 10.23 -12.41
N PHE A 107 -13.84 9.26 -12.08
CA PHE A 107 -13.24 9.15 -10.76
C PHE A 107 -12.34 10.35 -10.45
N MET A 108 -11.40 10.68 -11.35
CA MET A 108 -10.50 11.81 -11.19
C MET A 108 -11.26 13.14 -11.03
N ASN A 109 -12.28 13.37 -11.86
CA ASN A 109 -13.11 14.56 -11.79
C ASN A 109 -13.87 14.66 -10.44
N CYS A 110 -14.37 13.54 -9.94
CA CYS A 110 -15.07 13.53 -8.65
C CYS A 110 -14.12 13.87 -7.49
N LEU A 111 -12.91 13.27 -7.49
CA LEU A 111 -11.93 13.48 -6.43
C LEU A 111 -11.38 14.91 -6.41
N GLU A 112 -11.21 15.53 -7.58
CA GLU A 112 -10.90 16.96 -7.69
C GLU A 112 -11.91 17.82 -6.92
N GLN A 113 -13.21 17.56 -7.11
CA GLN A 113 -14.27 18.28 -6.40
C GLN A 113 -14.27 17.94 -4.91
N SER A 114 -14.08 16.67 -4.55
CA SER A 114 -14.04 16.20 -3.16
C SER A 114 -12.94 16.86 -2.34
N LEU A 115 -11.77 17.11 -2.93
CA LEU A 115 -10.65 17.77 -2.26
C LEU A 115 -10.97 19.22 -1.88
N ALA A 116 -11.82 19.90 -2.66
CA ALA A 116 -12.33 21.23 -2.30
C ALA A 116 -13.39 21.16 -1.20
N SER A 117 -14.23 20.11 -1.20
CA SER A 117 -15.32 19.94 -0.22
C SER A 117 -14.84 19.46 1.16
N CYS A 118 -13.76 18.69 1.24
CA CYS A 118 -13.24 18.10 2.47
C CYS A 118 -11.75 18.45 2.66
N VAL A 119 -11.50 19.69 3.10
CA VAL A 119 -10.14 20.25 3.20
C VAL A 119 -9.32 19.59 4.33
N GLY A 120 -8.05 19.30 4.01
CA GLY A 120 -7.07 18.78 4.97
C GLY A 120 -7.37 17.37 5.47
N GLY A 121 -8.00 16.53 4.64
CA GLY A 121 -8.14 15.10 4.89
C GLY A 121 -6.97 14.33 4.28
N ASP A 122 -6.13 13.70 5.10
CA ASP A 122 -4.96 12.95 4.63
C ASP A 122 -5.35 11.67 3.87
N TRP A 123 -6.46 11.06 4.26
CA TRP A 123 -6.94 9.85 3.62
C TRP A 123 -7.47 10.15 2.22
N LEU A 124 -8.32 11.18 2.10
CA LEU A 124 -8.82 11.62 0.80
C LEU A 124 -7.67 12.07 -0.13
N GLN A 125 -6.65 12.74 0.41
CA GLN A 125 -5.45 13.09 -0.35
C GLN A 125 -4.68 11.87 -0.85
N ASN A 126 -4.38 10.90 0.02
CA ASN A 126 -3.69 9.67 -0.39
C ASN A 126 -4.49 8.89 -1.43
N TYR A 127 -5.81 8.80 -1.23
CA TYR A 127 -6.74 8.18 -2.16
C TYR A 127 -6.71 8.86 -3.54
N SER A 128 -6.82 10.18 -3.53
CA SER A 128 -6.76 11.00 -4.74
C SER A 128 -5.42 10.88 -5.47
N PHE A 129 -4.31 10.77 -4.73
CA PHE A 129 -2.99 10.59 -5.31
C PHE A 129 -2.86 9.25 -6.05
N VAL A 130 -3.36 8.15 -5.47
CA VAL A 130 -3.33 6.84 -6.14
C VAL A 130 -4.13 6.85 -7.44
N VAL A 131 -5.32 7.47 -7.43
CA VAL A 131 -6.17 7.57 -8.63
C VAL A 131 -5.53 8.49 -9.68
N LEU A 132 -4.93 9.60 -9.27
CA LEU A 132 -4.17 10.49 -10.14
C LEU A 132 -3.03 9.74 -10.84
N GLU A 133 -2.17 9.08 -10.07
CA GLU A 133 -1.03 8.31 -10.57
C GLU A 133 -1.47 7.25 -11.59
N HIS A 134 -2.61 6.60 -11.33
CA HIS A 134 -3.20 5.62 -12.24
C HIS A 134 -3.66 6.27 -13.56
N GLY A 135 -4.29 7.45 -13.52
CA GLY A 135 -4.64 8.22 -14.73
C GLY A 135 -3.43 8.74 -15.50
N VAL A 136 -2.37 9.13 -14.79
CA VAL A 136 -1.08 9.51 -15.39
C VAL A 136 -0.48 8.32 -16.13
N MET A 137 -0.44 7.14 -15.51
CA MET A 137 0.02 5.90 -16.15
C MET A 137 -0.78 5.56 -17.40
N ASP A 138 -2.11 5.62 -17.32
CA ASP A 138 -3.00 5.34 -18.45
C ASP A 138 -2.72 6.24 -19.65
N LYS A 139 -2.53 7.54 -19.42
CA LYS A 139 -2.21 8.51 -20.48
C LYS A 139 -0.83 8.26 -21.05
N LYS A 140 0.21 8.17 -20.20
CA LYS A 140 1.61 8.07 -20.62
C LYS A 140 1.92 6.75 -21.33
N CYS A 141 1.27 5.67 -20.90
CA CYS A 141 1.41 4.35 -21.52
C CYS A 141 0.41 4.09 -22.66
N GLY A 142 -0.45 5.07 -22.97
CA GLY A 142 -1.33 5.06 -24.14
C GLY A 142 -2.54 4.12 -24.03
N VAL A 143 -2.96 3.78 -22.81
CA VAL A 143 -4.22 3.07 -22.57
C VAL A 143 -5.38 4.04 -22.76
N CYS A 144 -5.35 5.19 -22.09
CA CYS A 144 -6.35 6.25 -22.20
C CYS A 144 -5.68 7.60 -22.52
N PRO A 145 -5.28 7.83 -23.79
CA PRO A 145 -4.48 9.02 -24.15
C PRO A 145 -5.22 10.35 -23.97
N ARG A 146 -6.54 10.31 -23.82
CA ARG A 146 -7.41 11.48 -23.66
C ARG A 146 -7.77 11.80 -22.21
N HIS A 147 -7.18 11.09 -21.23
CA HIS A 147 -7.38 11.49 -19.84
C HIS A 147 -6.89 12.91 -19.60
N ASP A 148 -7.69 13.67 -18.89
CA ASP A 148 -7.34 14.97 -18.36
C ASP A 148 -7.29 14.89 -16.84
N TYR A 149 -6.14 15.22 -16.28
CA TYR A 149 -5.89 15.17 -14.84
C TYR A 149 -5.22 16.45 -14.35
N SER A 150 -5.09 17.49 -15.18
CA SER A 150 -4.26 18.65 -14.86
C SER A 150 -4.77 19.42 -13.64
N ASN A 151 -6.08 19.49 -13.42
CA ASN A 151 -6.63 20.11 -12.23
C ASN A 151 -6.36 19.26 -10.97
N LEU A 152 -6.61 17.95 -11.04
CA LEU A 152 -6.34 17.04 -9.92
C LEU A 152 -4.86 17.04 -9.54
N GLU A 153 -3.96 17.00 -10.54
CA GLU A 153 -2.51 17.13 -10.37
C GLU A 153 -2.14 18.42 -9.61
N ARG A 154 -2.71 19.56 -10.03
CA ARG A 154 -2.48 20.87 -9.41
C ARG A 154 -2.97 20.90 -7.97
N VAL A 155 -4.21 20.49 -7.71
CA VAL A 155 -4.81 20.50 -6.35
C VAL A 155 -4.03 19.59 -5.40
N MET A 156 -3.50 18.47 -5.91
CA MET A 156 -2.70 17.53 -5.13
C MET A 156 -1.24 17.98 -4.93
N HIS A 157 -0.82 19.09 -5.53
CA HIS A 157 0.58 19.51 -5.61
C HIS A 157 1.51 18.35 -6.01
N ALA A 158 1.05 17.54 -6.97
CA ALA A 158 1.67 16.24 -7.25
C ALA A 158 3.11 16.35 -7.74
N THR A 159 3.44 17.44 -8.46
CA THR A 159 4.80 17.75 -8.92
C THR A 159 5.82 17.92 -7.80
N ASN A 160 5.37 18.18 -6.56
CA ASN A 160 6.24 18.31 -5.39
C ASN A 160 6.51 16.97 -4.70
N LYS A 161 5.85 15.89 -5.13
CA LYS A 161 6.00 14.55 -4.56
C LYS A 161 7.11 13.80 -5.30
N SER A 162 8.06 13.24 -4.56
CA SER A 162 9.24 12.57 -5.13
C SER A 162 8.92 11.25 -5.85
N ASP A 163 7.78 10.64 -5.52
CA ASP A 163 7.27 9.41 -6.10
C ASP A 163 6.29 9.63 -7.28
N TYR A 164 6.05 10.90 -7.68
CA TYR A 164 5.17 11.25 -8.79
C TYR A 164 5.66 10.69 -10.13
N VAL A 165 4.87 9.84 -10.79
CA VAL A 165 5.25 9.20 -12.08
C VAL A 165 5.07 10.12 -13.30
N GLY A 166 4.48 11.31 -13.11
CA GLY A 166 4.27 12.26 -14.20
C GLY A 166 5.55 12.81 -14.82
N PHE A 167 6.71 12.63 -14.19
CA PHE A 167 8.01 12.95 -14.78
C PHE A 167 8.65 11.79 -15.57
N ASP A 168 8.18 10.54 -15.38
CA ASP A 168 8.87 9.37 -15.93
C ASP A 168 8.47 9.04 -17.38
N VAL A 169 9.37 8.55 -18.22
CA VAL A 169 8.99 8.07 -19.56
C VAL A 169 8.34 6.69 -19.47
N CYS A 170 7.31 6.41 -20.28
CA CYS A 170 6.74 5.06 -20.42
C CYS A 170 7.31 4.33 -21.66
N PRO A 171 8.44 3.59 -21.54
CA PRO A 171 9.02 2.84 -22.64
C PRO A 171 8.12 1.67 -23.06
N SER A 172 8.42 1.04 -24.21
CA SER A 172 7.65 -0.09 -24.76
C SER A 172 7.45 -1.23 -23.75
N CYS A 173 8.46 -1.53 -22.93
CA CYS A 173 8.38 -2.52 -21.85
C CYS A 173 7.25 -2.16 -20.86
N ALA A 174 7.28 -0.93 -20.33
CA ALA A 174 6.30 -0.43 -19.37
C ALA A 174 4.89 -0.33 -19.98
N LYS A 175 4.79 0.08 -21.26
CA LYS A 175 3.52 0.04 -22.01
C LYS A 175 2.93 -1.37 -22.04
N GLY A 176 3.78 -2.37 -22.29
CA GLY A 176 3.41 -3.79 -22.29
C GLY A 176 2.87 -4.24 -20.93
N VAL A 177 3.60 -3.95 -19.86
CA VAL A 177 3.19 -4.24 -18.47
C VAL A 177 1.85 -3.60 -18.14
N HIS A 178 1.73 -2.28 -18.32
CA HIS A 178 0.54 -1.54 -17.93
C HIS A 178 -0.70 -2.03 -18.69
N ARG A 179 -0.60 -2.26 -20.01
CA ARG A 179 -1.68 -2.84 -20.82
C ARG A 179 -2.08 -4.23 -20.33
N ARG A 180 -1.13 -5.04 -19.87
CA ARG A 180 -1.39 -6.38 -19.34
C ARG A 180 -2.17 -6.31 -18.03
N CYS A 181 -1.77 -5.42 -17.11
CA CYS A 181 -2.46 -5.23 -15.83
C CYS A 181 -3.86 -4.65 -16.00
N VAL A 182 -4.05 -3.65 -16.88
CA VAL A 182 -5.39 -3.14 -17.22
C VAL A 182 -6.26 -4.23 -17.86
N ARG A 183 -5.68 -5.10 -18.69
CA ARG A 183 -6.42 -6.23 -19.27
C ARG A 183 -6.88 -7.23 -18.19
N ARG A 184 -6.03 -7.55 -17.20
CA ARG A 184 -6.40 -8.43 -16.08
C ARG A 184 -7.56 -7.83 -15.27
N PHE A 185 -7.48 -6.54 -14.95
CA PHE A 185 -8.57 -5.78 -14.32
C PHE A 185 -9.87 -5.89 -15.12
N LEU A 186 -9.83 -5.56 -16.42
CA LEU A 186 -11.01 -5.55 -17.28
C LEU A 186 -11.62 -6.93 -17.48
N HIS A 187 -10.80 -7.99 -17.53
CA HIS A 187 -11.28 -9.35 -17.67
C HIS A 187 -12.14 -9.77 -16.47
N LYS A 188 -11.70 -9.44 -15.25
CA LYS A 188 -12.46 -9.71 -14.02
C LYS A 188 -13.72 -8.84 -13.91
N MET A 189 -13.61 -7.55 -14.26
CA MET A 189 -14.75 -6.62 -14.28
C MET A 189 -15.86 -7.09 -15.24
N ALA A 190 -15.47 -7.59 -16.41
CA ALA A 190 -16.41 -8.12 -17.40
C ALA A 190 -17.17 -9.35 -16.87
N ALA A 191 -16.48 -10.24 -16.13
CA ALA A 191 -17.06 -11.46 -15.58
C ALA A 191 -18.02 -11.17 -14.41
N ASP A 192 -17.54 -10.58 -13.31
CA ASP A 192 -18.27 -10.55 -12.03
C ASP A 192 -18.60 -9.13 -11.54
N SER A 193 -18.06 -8.07 -12.15
CA SER A 193 -18.26 -6.67 -11.71
C SER A 193 -17.88 -6.39 -10.25
N ASN A 194 -17.07 -7.23 -9.61
CA ASN A 194 -16.61 -7.00 -8.25
C ASN A 194 -15.35 -6.13 -8.27
N ILE A 195 -15.55 -4.82 -8.10
CA ILE A 195 -14.49 -3.81 -8.14
C ILE A 195 -13.36 -4.07 -7.14
N CYS A 196 -13.64 -4.69 -6.00
CA CYS A 196 -12.61 -5.08 -5.03
C CYS A 196 -11.65 -6.08 -5.63
N HIS A 197 -12.21 -7.13 -6.22
CA HIS A 197 -11.44 -8.19 -6.84
C HIS A 197 -10.70 -7.65 -8.06
N ASP A 198 -11.32 -6.75 -8.82
CA ASP A 198 -10.72 -6.15 -10.01
C ASP A 198 -9.52 -5.26 -9.63
N VAL A 199 -9.68 -4.40 -8.62
CA VAL A 199 -8.60 -3.56 -8.09
C VAL A 199 -7.49 -4.41 -7.46
N GLN A 200 -7.84 -5.44 -6.70
CA GLN A 200 -6.88 -6.38 -6.12
C GLN A 200 -6.09 -7.11 -7.22
N GLU A 201 -6.75 -7.51 -8.31
CA GLU A 201 -6.12 -8.14 -9.46
C GLU A 201 -5.14 -7.19 -10.16
N PHE A 202 -5.50 -5.91 -10.28
CA PHE A 202 -4.62 -4.88 -10.83
C PHE A 202 -3.37 -4.67 -9.96
N ILE A 203 -3.54 -4.53 -8.64
CA ILE A 203 -2.44 -4.38 -7.68
C ILE A 203 -1.54 -5.62 -7.71
N SER A 204 -2.13 -6.82 -7.74
CA SER A 204 -1.40 -8.09 -7.79
C SER A 204 -0.55 -8.19 -9.07
N CYS A 205 -1.09 -7.77 -10.21
CA CYS A 205 -0.32 -7.69 -11.46
C CYS A 205 0.90 -6.78 -11.34
N TYR A 206 0.75 -5.60 -10.74
CA TYR A 206 1.88 -4.69 -10.55
C TYR A 206 2.90 -5.18 -9.53
N LYS A 207 2.46 -5.92 -8.51
CA LYS A 207 3.36 -6.60 -7.57
C LYS A 207 4.20 -7.67 -8.25
N GLU A 208 3.60 -8.45 -9.15
CA GLU A 208 4.30 -9.45 -9.96
C GLU A 208 5.28 -8.81 -10.95
N GLU A 209 4.87 -7.76 -11.65
CA GLU A 209 5.65 -7.07 -12.69
C GLU A 209 6.74 -6.16 -12.11
N GLY A 210 6.57 -5.70 -10.86
CA GLY A 210 7.58 -4.96 -10.08
C GLY A 210 8.62 -5.85 -9.40
N ASN A 211 8.50 -7.18 -9.49
CA ASN A 211 9.50 -8.10 -8.95
C ASN A 211 10.86 -7.88 -9.66
N PRO A 212 11.99 -7.73 -8.94
CA PRO A 212 13.30 -7.49 -9.55
C PRO A 212 13.75 -8.55 -10.57
N LYS A 213 13.17 -9.75 -10.54
CA LYS A 213 13.41 -10.82 -11.51
C LYS A 213 12.73 -10.56 -12.87
N ARG A 214 11.82 -9.58 -12.98
CA ARG A 214 11.13 -9.21 -14.22
C ARG A 214 11.94 -8.14 -14.97
N SER A 215 12.06 -8.31 -16.28
CA SER A 215 12.87 -7.42 -17.13
C SER A 215 12.42 -5.96 -17.12
N CYS A 216 11.12 -5.68 -16.99
CA CYS A 216 10.62 -4.30 -16.96
C CYS A 216 10.66 -3.66 -15.55
N ALA A 217 10.94 -4.41 -14.49
CA ALA A 217 10.92 -3.90 -13.11
C ALA A 217 12.02 -2.87 -12.83
N THR A 218 13.09 -2.88 -13.63
CA THR A 218 14.19 -1.90 -13.54
C THR A 218 13.81 -0.53 -14.10
N THR A 219 12.73 -0.44 -14.88
CA THR A 219 12.26 0.85 -15.40
C THR A 219 11.66 1.67 -14.25
N LYS A 220 12.10 2.94 -14.14
CA LYS A 220 11.72 3.84 -13.04
C LYS A 220 10.21 3.93 -12.85
N ILE A 221 9.47 4.07 -13.96
CA ILE A 221 8.01 4.20 -13.94
C ILE A 221 7.31 2.95 -13.39
N ILE A 222 7.76 1.75 -13.75
CA ILE A 222 7.16 0.50 -13.25
C ILE A 222 7.50 0.31 -11.79
N ARG A 223 8.75 0.54 -11.39
CA ARG A 223 9.19 0.44 -9.99
C ARG A 223 8.43 1.40 -9.07
N ASN A 224 8.31 2.65 -9.49
CA ASN A 224 7.64 3.68 -8.69
C ASN A 224 6.14 3.36 -8.58
N PHE A 225 5.49 3.07 -9.72
CA PHE A 225 4.06 2.77 -9.72
C PHE A 225 3.73 1.44 -9.01
N SER A 226 4.56 0.40 -9.14
CA SER A 226 4.38 -0.84 -8.39
C SER A 226 4.50 -0.60 -6.89
N THR A 227 5.46 0.22 -6.47
CA THR A 227 5.64 0.61 -5.06
C THR A 227 4.41 1.34 -4.54
N LEU A 228 3.85 2.27 -5.32
CA LEU A 228 2.62 2.98 -5.01
C LEU A 228 1.45 2.01 -4.83
N CYS A 229 1.23 1.10 -5.79
CA CYS A 229 0.16 0.09 -5.73
C CYS A 229 0.28 -0.79 -4.48
N THR A 230 1.49 -1.25 -4.13
CA THR A 230 1.71 -2.10 -2.96
C THR A 230 1.57 -1.33 -1.65
N LYS A 231 2.06 -0.08 -1.55
CA LYS A 231 2.02 0.67 -0.28
C LYS A 231 0.66 1.32 -0.02
N LEU A 232 0.12 2.02 -1.00
CA LEU A 232 -1.11 2.79 -0.83
C LEU A 232 -2.33 2.03 -1.32
N GLY A 233 -2.23 1.31 -2.44
CA GLY A 233 -3.34 0.50 -2.95
C GLY A 233 -3.74 -0.64 -2.01
N GLU A 234 -2.77 -1.43 -1.51
CA GLU A 234 -3.07 -2.50 -0.52
C GLU A 234 -3.62 -1.91 0.79
N LYS A 235 -3.09 -0.76 1.23
CA LYS A 235 -3.61 -0.06 2.42
C LYS A 235 -5.08 0.31 2.23
N MET A 236 -5.46 0.87 1.09
CA MET A 236 -6.85 1.24 0.82
C MET A 236 -7.79 0.03 0.80
N LEU A 237 -7.37 -1.10 0.22
CA LEU A 237 -8.14 -2.35 0.29
C LEU A 237 -8.30 -2.88 1.71
N GLN A 238 -7.27 -2.74 2.55
CA GLN A 238 -7.36 -3.12 3.95
C GLN A 238 -8.31 -2.21 4.74
N GLU A 239 -8.35 -0.92 4.39
CA GLU A 239 -9.24 0.05 5.03
C GLU A 239 -10.71 -0.17 4.68
N ASP A 240 -11.00 -0.66 3.48
CA ASP A 240 -12.35 -1.06 3.09
C ASP A 240 -12.89 -2.20 3.98
N LYS A 241 -12.06 -3.16 4.39
CA LYS A 241 -12.46 -4.22 5.36
C LYS A 241 -12.91 -3.64 6.70
N THR A 242 -12.30 -2.52 7.11
CA THR A 242 -12.68 -1.82 8.35
C THR A 242 -13.84 -0.85 8.17
N HIS A 243 -14.11 -0.40 6.94
CA HIS A 243 -15.16 0.55 6.60
C HIS A 243 -15.89 0.09 5.33
N PRO A 244 -16.78 -0.92 5.42
CA PRO A 244 -17.43 -1.50 4.25
C PRO A 244 -18.18 -0.43 3.43
N GLY A 245 -18.22 -0.59 2.11
CA GLY A 245 -18.88 0.35 1.21
C GLY A 245 -17.97 1.43 0.65
N LEU A 246 -16.67 1.45 0.98
CA LEU A 246 -15.78 2.58 0.65
C LEU A 246 -15.17 2.43 -0.74
N MET A 247 -14.44 1.34 -0.96
CA MET A 247 -13.94 0.91 -2.26
C MET A 247 -14.86 -0.13 -2.89
N CYS A 248 -15.48 -0.92 -2.02
CA CYS A 248 -16.30 -2.09 -2.26
C CYS A 248 -17.68 -1.88 -1.65
#